data_AF-A0A4Z0E4W4-F1
#
_entry.id   AF-A0A4Z0E4W4-F1
#
_cell.length_a   1.000
_cell.length_b   1.000
_cell.length_c   1.000
_cell.angle_alpha   90.00
_cell.angle_beta   90.00
_cell.angle_gamma   90.00
#
_symmetry.space_group_name_H-M   'P 1'
#
loop_
_entity.id
_entity.type
_entity.pdbx_description
1 polymer ?
#
loop_
_entity_poly.entity_id
_entity_poly.type
_entity_poly.pdbx_seq_one_letter_code
_entity_poly.pdbx_strand_id
1 'polypeptide(L)'
;MSQTEANHSRAAIIADLACIIGEMADLQAEQARLSERSAGVQSRLGKMIRDLSTTTAAIRSPMTPDAAQKLQRAIREAPPLPLLAERPAPAAQAATPADIQPQAQSEGEPVRVGKASDEVPVRGAGVDVRTGQSEECRHDAGAGGESAASADTAPAPDERTETMDEPRVPRRPPEVRNAGGGLVQDGGSTGQHRRTHDIVLDRYAETGWRPADLAQDLRLHIPSVSAYIGKARQAQDPRAAEGDRKRGFGAAKSGSSPTPPAAEPDAKPVRSQTEEILDLWASTDLPADDIARQLGLNPGAPSAPSARISAARAVGDKRAAEGDLRRAGRHQQNLPVADGHLIRVEVGTNTGRVFGPGGRWDTTVVCAKALSVLKDGNLYGIKKMDEVAGLKKPHSAADLVPIMQSGLRKIGIELIHTRGIGCKLNRIGAGSA
;
A
#
# COMPACT_ATOMS: atom_id res chain seq x y z
N MET A 1 -5.10 -52.82 -30.56
CA MET A 1 -4.55 -51.83 -29.61
C MET A 1 -3.13 -52.24 -29.28
N SER A 2 -2.15 -51.44 -29.67
CA SER A 2 -0.73 -51.77 -29.46
C SER A 2 -0.32 -51.44 -28.03
N GLN A 3 0.59 -52.22 -27.43
CA GLN A 3 1.14 -51.98 -26.09
C GLN A 3 1.69 -50.55 -25.89
N THR A 4 2.04 -49.86 -26.99
CA THR A 4 2.52 -48.48 -27.00
C THR A 4 1.47 -47.44 -26.59
N GLU A 5 0.19 -47.65 -26.91
CA GLU A 5 -0.91 -46.74 -26.51
C GLU A 5 -1.21 -46.86 -25.01
N ALA A 6 -1.21 -48.09 -24.49
CA ALA A 6 -1.41 -48.35 -23.06
C ALA A 6 -0.27 -47.74 -22.21
N ASN A 7 0.96 -47.78 -22.70
CA ASN A 7 2.11 -47.19 -22.01
C ASN A 7 2.08 -45.65 -22.02
N HIS A 8 1.63 -45.02 -23.11
CA HIS A 8 1.45 -43.55 -23.16
C HIS A 8 0.37 -43.07 -22.19
N SER A 9 -0.76 -43.78 -22.13
CA SER A 9 -1.85 -43.46 -21.19
C SER A 9 -1.39 -43.57 -19.73
N ARG A 10 -0.61 -44.62 -19.41
CA ARG A 10 -0.06 -44.80 -18.06
C ARG A 10 0.94 -43.70 -17.66
N ALA A 11 1.79 -43.26 -18.59
CA ALA A 11 2.74 -42.17 -18.34
C ALA A 11 2.02 -40.83 -18.07
N ALA A 12 0.96 -40.52 -18.83
CA ALA A 12 0.15 -39.33 -18.62
C ALA A 12 -0.54 -39.32 -17.25
N ILE A 13 -1.13 -40.46 -16.85
CA ILE A 13 -1.76 -40.61 -15.54
C ILE A 13 -0.75 -40.43 -14.40
N ILE A 14 0.48 -40.95 -14.54
CA ILE A 14 1.54 -40.77 -13.53
C ILE A 14 1.95 -39.30 -13.42
N ALA A 15 2.04 -38.58 -14.54
CA ALA A 15 2.38 -37.16 -14.53
C ALA A 15 1.30 -36.31 -13.86
N ASP A 16 0.02 -36.59 -14.14
CA ASP A 16 -1.11 -35.89 -13.50
C ASP A 16 -1.15 -36.16 -11.99
N LEU A 17 -0.92 -37.41 -11.56
CA LEU A 17 -0.85 -37.75 -10.14
C LEU A 17 0.32 -37.03 -9.43
N ALA A 18 1.48 -36.92 -10.07
CA ALA A 18 2.61 -36.19 -9.51
C ALA A 18 2.31 -34.69 -9.34
N CYS A 19 1.56 -34.09 -10.29
CA CYS A 19 1.10 -32.71 -10.20
C CYS A 19 0.16 -32.50 -9.00
N ILE A 20 -0.83 -33.39 -8.83
CA ILE A 20 -1.79 -33.34 -7.71
C ILE A 20 -1.07 -33.48 -6.36
N ILE A 21 -0.09 -34.38 -6.26
CA ILE A 21 0.72 -34.56 -5.04
C ILE A 21 1.49 -33.27 -4.70
N GLY A 22 2.03 -32.58 -5.71
CA GLY A 22 2.68 -31.27 -5.54
C GLY A 22 1.72 -30.21 -4.97
N GLU A 23 0.52 -30.08 -5.55
CA GLU A 23 -0.50 -29.13 -5.06
C GLU A 23 -0.92 -29.42 -3.61
N MET A 24 -1.05 -30.70 -3.25
CA MET A 24 -1.34 -31.10 -1.86
C MET A 24 -0.23 -30.71 -0.88
N ALA A 25 1.04 -30.83 -1.28
CA ALA A 25 2.17 -30.43 -0.43
C ALA A 25 2.20 -28.92 -0.20
N ASP A 26 1.90 -28.12 -1.23
CA ASP A 26 1.81 -26.66 -1.11
C ASP A 26 0.64 -26.23 -0.20
N LEU A 27 -0.52 -26.89 -0.31
CA LEU A 27 -1.66 -26.65 0.58
C LEU A 27 -1.33 -26.99 2.04
N GLN A 28 -0.60 -28.08 2.29
CA GLN A 28 -0.13 -28.44 3.64
C GLN A 28 0.86 -27.41 4.20
N ALA A 29 1.78 -26.90 3.36
CA ALA A 29 2.71 -25.85 3.77
C ALA A 29 1.99 -24.54 4.12
N GLU A 30 0.96 -24.17 3.36
CA GLU A 30 0.16 -22.98 3.65
C GLU A 30 -0.70 -23.16 4.92
N GLN A 31 -1.25 -24.36 5.13
CA GLN A 31 -1.96 -24.69 6.38
C GLN A 31 -1.04 -24.58 7.61
N ALA A 32 0.22 -24.99 7.49
CA ALA A 32 1.23 -24.83 8.55
C ALA A 32 1.51 -23.34 8.85
N ARG A 33 1.66 -22.50 7.82
CA ARG A 33 1.85 -21.04 7.99
C ARG A 33 0.66 -20.36 8.64
N LEU A 34 -0.57 -20.76 8.27
CA LEU A 34 -1.80 -20.25 8.88
C LEU A 34 -1.89 -20.65 10.36
N SER A 35 -1.49 -21.88 10.69
CA SER A 35 -1.39 -22.36 12.08
C SER A 35 -0.40 -21.51 12.90
N GLU A 36 0.80 -21.26 12.38
CA GLU A 36 1.79 -20.39 13.04
C GLU A 36 1.29 -18.96 13.24
N ARG A 37 0.62 -18.39 12.23
CA ARG A 37 0.00 -17.06 12.34
C ARG A 37 -1.08 -17.03 13.43
N SER A 38 -1.92 -18.05 13.49
CA SER A 38 -2.97 -18.17 14.52
C SER A 38 -2.38 -18.27 15.93
N ALA A 39 -1.29 -19.04 16.10
CA ALA A 39 -0.57 -19.16 17.37
C ALA A 39 0.04 -17.80 17.80
N GLY A 40 0.58 -17.04 16.84
CA GLY A 40 1.08 -15.68 17.09
C GLY A 40 -0.02 -14.71 17.54
N VAL A 41 -1.20 -14.78 16.94
CA VAL A 41 -2.38 -13.97 17.34
C VAL A 41 -2.87 -14.37 18.74
N GLN A 42 -2.98 -15.66 19.05
CA GLN A 42 -3.39 -16.13 20.37
C GLN A 42 -2.37 -15.75 21.46
N SER A 43 -1.07 -15.82 21.17
CA SER A 43 -0.02 -15.36 22.09
C SER A 43 -0.13 -13.87 22.40
N ARG A 44 -0.39 -13.03 21.38
CA ARG A 44 -0.65 -11.59 21.56
C ARG A 44 -1.90 -11.33 22.37
N LEU A 45 -2.99 -12.06 22.11
CA LEU A 45 -4.24 -11.95 22.87
C LEU A 45 -4.03 -12.34 24.34
N GLY A 46 -3.34 -13.46 24.61
CA GLY A 46 -3.01 -13.90 25.96
C GLY A 46 -2.07 -12.95 26.71
N LYS A 47 -1.20 -12.23 25.99
CA LYS A 47 -0.42 -11.13 26.59
C LYS A 47 -1.31 -9.95 26.97
N MET A 48 -2.17 -9.48 26.06
CA MET A 48 -3.10 -8.37 26.35
C MET A 48 -4.02 -8.70 27.54
N ILE A 49 -4.56 -9.92 27.62
CA ILE A 49 -5.39 -10.34 28.74
C ILE A 49 -4.61 -10.28 30.06
N ARG A 50 -3.35 -10.77 30.10
CA ARG A 50 -2.50 -10.66 31.29
C ARG A 50 -2.16 -9.22 31.68
N ASP A 51 -1.88 -8.37 30.70
CA ASP A 51 -1.59 -6.94 30.93
C ASP A 51 -2.85 -6.21 31.47
N LEU A 52 -4.03 -6.55 30.98
CA LEU A 52 -5.32 -6.06 31.50
C LEU A 52 -5.61 -6.58 32.92
N SER A 53 -5.38 -7.86 33.17
CA SER A 53 -5.57 -8.45 34.51
C SER A 53 -4.63 -7.84 35.55
N THR A 54 -3.36 -7.60 35.21
CA THR A 54 -2.39 -6.95 36.12
C THR A 54 -2.76 -5.49 36.39
N THR A 55 -3.19 -4.76 35.38
CA THR A 55 -3.69 -3.38 35.54
C THR A 55 -4.95 -3.33 36.41
N THR A 56 -5.87 -4.28 36.22
CA THR A 56 -7.11 -4.37 37.02
C THR A 56 -6.84 -4.81 38.46
N ALA A 57 -5.85 -5.67 38.69
CA ALA A 57 -5.42 -6.08 40.03
C ALA A 57 -4.80 -4.90 40.81
N ALA A 58 -4.05 -4.03 40.15
CA ALA A 58 -3.49 -2.81 40.76
C ALA A 58 -4.59 -1.81 41.22
N ILE A 59 -5.77 -1.85 40.60
CA ILE A 59 -6.93 -1.02 40.98
C ILE A 59 -7.67 -1.60 42.19
N ARG A 60 -7.53 -2.91 42.49
CA ARG A 60 -8.19 -3.57 43.64
C ARG A 60 -7.43 -3.44 44.96
N SER A 61 -6.19 -2.97 44.96
CA SER A 61 -5.50 -2.61 46.20
C SER A 61 -6.22 -1.40 46.83
N PRO A 62 -6.38 -1.36 48.17
CA PRO A 62 -7.02 -0.23 48.84
C PRO A 62 -6.27 1.05 48.46
N MET A 63 -6.96 1.89 47.71
CA MET A 63 -6.43 3.14 47.19
C MET A 63 -6.03 4.02 48.38
N THR A 64 -4.77 4.41 48.45
CA THR A 64 -4.32 5.28 49.55
C THR A 64 -5.05 6.62 49.46
N PRO A 65 -5.32 7.30 50.60
CA PRO A 65 -6.05 8.58 50.59
C PRO A 65 -5.41 9.63 49.67
N ASP A 66 -4.08 9.64 49.59
CA ASP A 66 -3.30 10.54 48.72
C ASP A 66 -3.51 10.21 47.22
N ALA A 67 -3.60 8.93 46.86
CA ALA A 67 -3.92 8.52 45.49
C ALA A 67 -5.36 8.88 45.11
N ALA A 68 -6.31 8.72 46.04
CA ALA A 68 -7.71 9.11 45.84
C ALA A 68 -7.85 10.62 45.61
N GLN A 69 -7.10 11.43 46.36
CA GLN A 69 -7.10 12.89 46.23
C GLN A 69 -6.45 13.34 44.91
N LYS A 70 -5.36 12.69 44.48
CA LYS A 70 -4.74 12.92 43.16
C LYS A 70 -5.66 12.54 42.00
N LEU A 71 -6.39 11.43 42.11
CA LEU A 71 -7.35 11.03 41.09
C LEU A 71 -8.54 12.02 41.02
N GLN A 72 -9.09 12.45 42.16
CA GLN A 72 -10.15 13.46 42.18
C GLN A 72 -9.71 14.80 41.57
N ARG A 73 -8.46 15.20 41.82
CA ARG A 73 -7.87 16.39 41.20
C ARG A 73 -7.72 16.24 39.68
N ALA A 74 -7.21 15.09 39.23
CA ALA A 74 -7.08 14.79 37.80
C ALA A 74 -8.44 14.73 37.08
N ILE A 75 -9.49 14.20 37.72
CA ILE A 75 -10.86 14.19 37.19
C ILE A 75 -11.43 15.62 37.09
N ARG A 76 -11.14 16.50 38.07
CA ARG A 76 -11.57 17.91 38.04
C ARG A 76 -10.83 18.76 37.01
N GLU A 77 -9.56 18.47 36.77
CA GLU A 77 -8.71 19.21 35.84
C GLU A 77 -8.81 18.68 34.39
N ALA A 78 -9.43 17.52 34.18
CA ALA A 78 -9.69 17.00 32.85
C ALA A 78 -10.74 17.87 32.11
N PRO A 79 -10.45 18.32 30.87
CA PRO A 79 -11.42 19.08 30.08
C PRO A 79 -12.69 18.24 29.86
N PRO A 80 -13.88 18.88 29.87
CA PRO A 80 -15.14 18.17 29.69
C PRO A 80 -15.11 17.40 28.38
N LEU A 81 -15.24 16.07 28.48
CA LEU A 81 -15.38 15.22 27.31
C LEU A 81 -16.64 15.67 26.55
N PRO A 82 -16.57 15.80 25.20
CA PRO A 82 -17.76 16.09 24.43
C PRO A 82 -18.79 15.00 24.70
N LEU A 83 -19.96 15.40 25.21
CA LEU A 83 -21.12 14.55 25.38
C LEU A 83 -21.40 13.89 24.02
N LEU A 84 -21.07 12.60 23.91
CA LEU A 84 -21.55 11.75 22.82
C LEU A 84 -23.07 11.78 22.91
N ALA A 85 -23.68 12.47 21.94
CA ALA A 85 -25.12 12.51 21.77
C ALA A 85 -25.68 11.10 21.86
N GLU A 86 -26.65 10.93 22.77
CA GLU A 86 -27.33 9.68 23.04
C GLU A 86 -27.80 9.05 21.73
N ARG A 87 -27.27 7.89 21.42
CA ARG A 87 -27.71 7.05 20.33
C ARG A 87 -29.04 6.42 20.78
N PRO A 88 -30.19 6.69 20.14
CA PRO A 88 -31.45 6.09 20.55
C PRO A 88 -31.37 4.56 20.37
N ALA A 89 -31.75 3.84 21.42
CA ALA A 89 -31.80 2.39 21.44
C ALA A 89 -32.77 1.88 20.36
N PRO A 90 -32.45 0.78 19.66
CA PRO A 90 -33.37 0.16 18.72
C PRO A 90 -34.54 -0.46 19.50
N ALA A 91 -35.76 -0.05 19.14
CA ALA A 91 -37.00 -0.61 19.64
C ALA A 91 -37.07 -2.12 19.36
N ALA A 92 -37.38 -2.87 20.41
CA ALA A 92 -37.71 -4.29 20.33
C ALA A 92 -38.94 -4.49 19.44
N GLN A 93 -38.75 -5.17 18.31
CA GLN A 93 -39.87 -5.76 17.57
C GLN A 93 -40.21 -7.10 18.21
N ALA A 94 -41.41 -7.16 18.80
CA ALA A 94 -42.03 -8.37 19.26
C ALA A 94 -42.33 -9.27 18.04
N ALA A 95 -41.72 -10.45 18.01
CA ALA A 95 -42.10 -11.52 17.09
C ALA A 95 -43.19 -12.38 17.75
N THR A 96 -44.36 -12.41 17.13
CA THR A 96 -45.43 -13.39 17.37
C THR A 96 -44.98 -14.80 16.99
N PRO A 97 -45.29 -15.85 17.78
CA PRO A 97 -45.02 -17.23 17.41
C PRO A 97 -46.16 -17.75 16.51
N ALA A 98 -45.81 -18.25 15.33
CA ALA A 98 -46.71 -19.05 14.50
C ALA A 98 -46.20 -20.50 14.47
N ASP A 99 -47.12 -21.40 14.82
CA ASP A 99 -47.03 -22.86 14.75
C ASP A 99 -46.45 -23.36 13.42
N ILE A 100 -45.48 -24.26 13.51
CA ILE A 100 -45.14 -25.19 12.43
C ILE A 100 -45.01 -26.59 13.03
N GLN A 101 -46.04 -27.41 12.80
CA GLN A 101 -45.97 -28.86 12.91
C GLN A 101 -45.10 -29.46 11.78
N PRO A 102 -44.44 -30.61 12.01
CA PRO A 102 -43.78 -31.35 10.95
C PRO A 102 -44.77 -32.31 10.26
N GLN A 103 -44.92 -32.21 8.94
CA GLN A 103 -45.53 -33.27 8.13
C GLN A 103 -44.52 -33.86 7.13
N ALA A 104 -44.31 -35.15 7.36
CA ALA A 104 -44.10 -36.28 6.47
C ALA A 104 -43.67 -36.09 5.00
N GLN A 105 -42.73 -36.94 4.65
CA GLN A 105 -42.24 -37.35 3.34
C GLN A 105 -43.35 -37.69 2.34
N SER A 106 -43.18 -37.33 1.07
CA SER A 106 -43.64 -38.16 -0.04
C SER A 106 -42.68 -38.13 -1.22
N GLU A 107 -42.54 -39.31 -1.80
CA GLU A 107 -41.68 -39.72 -2.90
C GLU A 107 -42.18 -39.21 -4.26
N GLY A 108 -41.25 -39.15 -5.23
CA GLY A 108 -41.50 -39.50 -6.64
C GLY A 108 -42.23 -38.49 -7.55
N GLU A 109 -41.51 -37.89 -8.51
CA GLU A 109 -41.52 -38.34 -9.92
C GLU A 109 -40.76 -37.35 -10.85
N PRO A 110 -40.25 -37.84 -12.01
CA PRO A 110 -39.29 -37.10 -12.84
C PRO A 110 -39.96 -36.17 -13.87
N VAL A 111 -39.44 -34.94 -13.99
CA VAL A 111 -39.83 -34.00 -15.05
C VAL A 111 -39.19 -34.40 -16.37
N ARG A 112 -40.05 -34.54 -17.38
CA ARG A 112 -39.77 -34.94 -18.76
C ARG A 112 -38.91 -33.92 -19.52
N VAL A 113 -37.99 -34.46 -20.31
CA VAL A 113 -37.20 -33.79 -21.34
C VAL A 113 -38.13 -33.29 -22.46
N GLY A 114 -38.24 -31.97 -22.61
CA GLY A 114 -38.92 -31.30 -23.73
C GLY A 114 -37.97 -31.13 -24.91
N LYS A 115 -38.41 -31.59 -26.08
CA LYS A 115 -37.69 -31.69 -27.34
C LYS A 115 -37.43 -30.34 -28.01
N ALA A 116 -36.35 -30.35 -28.81
CA ALA A 116 -36.00 -29.40 -29.84
C ALA A 116 -37.18 -29.03 -30.76
N SER A 117 -37.17 -27.79 -31.25
CA SER A 117 -37.85 -27.41 -32.49
C SER A 117 -36.85 -26.69 -33.37
N ASP A 118 -36.54 -27.36 -34.48
CA ASP A 118 -36.07 -26.78 -35.74
C ASP A 118 -37.14 -25.83 -36.29
N GLU A 119 -36.75 -24.64 -36.77
CA GLU A 119 -37.37 -24.04 -37.96
C GLU A 119 -36.48 -22.93 -38.58
N VAL A 120 -35.90 -23.30 -39.74
CA VAL A 120 -35.75 -22.57 -41.01
C VAL A 120 -35.20 -21.12 -41.04
N PRO A 121 -34.10 -20.86 -41.80
CA PRO A 121 -33.61 -19.51 -42.06
C PRO A 121 -34.30 -18.84 -43.26
N VAL A 122 -34.61 -17.55 -43.10
CA VAL A 122 -35.12 -16.66 -44.15
C VAL A 122 -33.99 -16.29 -45.12
N ARG A 123 -34.27 -16.46 -46.42
CA ARG A 123 -33.48 -15.99 -47.56
C ARG A 123 -33.53 -14.45 -47.69
N GLY A 124 -32.39 -13.88 -48.06
CA GLY A 124 -32.30 -13.04 -49.27
C GLY A 124 -32.04 -11.54 -49.09
N ALA A 125 -30.79 -11.14 -49.31
CA ALA A 125 -30.30 -9.95 -50.04
C ALA A 125 -28.81 -9.82 -49.68
N GLY A 126 -27.83 -10.13 -50.52
CA GLY A 126 -27.62 -9.59 -51.86
C GLY A 126 -26.61 -8.45 -51.77
N VAL A 127 -25.31 -8.76 -51.61
CA VAL A 127 -24.21 -7.80 -51.82
C VAL A 127 -23.00 -8.52 -52.43
N ASP A 128 -22.44 -7.85 -53.43
CA ASP A 128 -21.49 -8.28 -54.45
C ASP A 128 -20.20 -8.97 -54.01
N VAL A 129 -19.85 -9.97 -54.81
CA VAL A 129 -18.53 -10.59 -54.95
C VAL A 129 -17.65 -9.65 -55.79
N ARG A 130 -16.57 -9.12 -55.20
CA ARG A 130 -15.39 -8.69 -55.95
C ARG A 130 -14.18 -9.48 -55.49
N THR A 131 -13.79 -10.39 -56.36
CA THR A 131 -12.52 -11.11 -56.42
C THR A 131 -11.36 -10.12 -56.60
N GLY A 132 -10.44 -10.12 -55.64
CA GLY A 132 -9.12 -9.51 -55.76
C GLY A 132 -8.07 -10.56 -55.37
N GLN A 133 -7.55 -11.25 -56.39
CA GLN A 133 -6.34 -12.07 -56.32
C GLN A 133 -5.11 -11.15 -56.34
N SER A 134 -3.94 -11.75 -56.04
CA SER A 134 -2.57 -11.21 -56.08
C SER A 134 -2.12 -10.60 -54.74
N GLU A 135 -0.95 -10.89 -54.16
CA GLU A 135 0.28 -11.42 -54.74
C GLU A 135 1.16 -12.09 -53.67
N GLU A 136 1.81 -13.17 -54.11
CA GLU A 136 2.73 -14.04 -53.40
C GLU A 136 4.14 -13.45 -53.46
N CYS A 137 4.68 -12.92 -52.35
CA CYS A 137 6.08 -12.54 -52.28
C CYS A 137 6.93 -13.76 -51.86
N ARG A 138 7.35 -14.55 -52.85
CA ARG A 138 8.57 -15.37 -52.79
C ARG A 138 9.73 -14.55 -53.39
N HIS A 139 10.83 -14.46 -52.68
CA HIS A 139 12.14 -14.21 -53.29
C HIS A 139 13.12 -15.27 -52.81
N ASP A 140 13.56 -16.08 -53.77
CA ASP A 140 14.62 -17.07 -53.69
C ASP A 140 16.01 -16.44 -53.59
N ALA A 141 16.88 -17.22 -52.96
CA ALA A 141 18.27 -17.51 -53.33
C ALA A 141 19.19 -16.37 -53.83
N GLY A 142 20.15 -16.00 -52.96
CA GLY A 142 21.46 -15.48 -53.37
C GLY A 142 22.56 -16.36 -52.78
N ALA A 143 23.16 -17.18 -53.62
CA ALA A 143 24.37 -17.96 -53.33
C ALA A 143 25.62 -17.15 -53.71
N GLY A 144 26.74 -17.44 -53.04
CA GLY A 144 28.09 -17.20 -53.57
C GLY A 144 28.95 -16.24 -52.75
N GLY A 145 30.04 -16.76 -52.19
CA GLY A 145 31.08 -15.94 -51.56
C GLY A 145 32.00 -16.73 -50.64
N GLU A 146 32.73 -17.70 -51.21
CA GLU A 146 33.88 -18.35 -50.57
C GLU A 146 34.96 -17.32 -50.20
N SER A 147 35.60 -17.47 -49.03
CA SER A 147 37.06 -17.29 -48.94
C SER A 147 37.65 -17.87 -47.64
N ALA A 148 38.32 -19.01 -47.84
CA ALA A 148 39.55 -19.54 -47.25
C ALA A 148 40.14 -19.02 -45.89
N ALA A 149 40.50 -20.04 -45.09
CA ALA A 149 41.80 -20.27 -44.44
C ALA A 149 42.22 -19.46 -43.20
N SER A 150 42.27 -20.15 -42.05
CA SER A 150 43.48 -20.44 -41.24
C SER A 150 43.01 -20.97 -39.87
N ALA A 151 43.10 -22.27 -39.60
CA ALA A 151 44.28 -22.95 -39.08
C ALA A 151 44.59 -22.59 -37.60
N ASP A 152 44.28 -23.58 -36.76
CA ASP A 152 45.27 -24.26 -35.91
C ASP A 152 45.37 -23.93 -34.41
N THR A 153 45.42 -25.06 -33.68
CA THR A 153 46.09 -25.35 -32.41
C THR A 153 45.56 -24.75 -31.09
N ALA A 154 44.86 -25.61 -30.36
CA ALA A 154 44.86 -25.63 -28.90
C ALA A 154 46.20 -26.19 -28.37
N PRO A 155 46.69 -25.72 -27.20
CA PRO A 155 47.52 -26.55 -26.36
C PRO A 155 46.83 -26.91 -25.03
N ALA A 156 47.11 -28.14 -24.62
CA ALA A 156 46.81 -28.74 -23.33
C ALA A 156 47.66 -28.09 -22.20
N PRO A 157 47.40 -28.43 -20.92
CA PRO A 157 47.90 -27.70 -19.76
C PRO A 157 49.30 -28.16 -19.36
N ASP A 158 50.17 -27.22 -18.98
CA ASP A 158 51.46 -27.52 -18.36
C ASP A 158 51.37 -27.35 -16.84
N GLU A 159 51.70 -28.45 -16.16
CA GLU A 159 52.11 -28.52 -14.77
C GLU A 159 53.38 -27.71 -14.56
N ARG A 160 53.39 -26.81 -13.56
CA ARG A 160 54.63 -26.47 -12.84
C ARG A 160 54.33 -25.96 -11.44
N THR A 161 54.73 -26.81 -10.50
CA THR A 161 55.02 -26.58 -9.10
C THR A 161 56.00 -25.43 -8.91
N GLU A 162 55.55 -24.34 -8.29
CA GLU A 162 56.41 -23.46 -7.50
C GLU A 162 55.71 -23.12 -6.18
N THR A 163 56.27 -23.69 -5.11
CA THR A 163 56.00 -23.39 -3.71
C THR A 163 56.37 -21.95 -3.41
N MET A 164 55.37 -21.06 -3.31
CA MET A 164 55.50 -19.72 -2.74
C MET A 164 55.22 -19.75 -1.25
N ASP A 165 56.20 -19.27 -0.49
CA ASP A 165 56.21 -19.09 0.96
C ASP A 165 54.94 -18.38 1.49
N GLU A 166 54.26 -19.01 2.45
CA GLU A 166 53.23 -18.39 3.27
C GLU A 166 53.82 -17.32 4.20
N PRO A 167 53.28 -16.08 4.21
CA PRO A 167 53.66 -15.09 5.21
C PRO A 167 53.10 -15.48 6.58
N ARG A 168 54.00 -15.67 7.55
CA ARG A 168 53.71 -15.94 8.97
C ARG A 168 52.69 -14.94 9.53
N VAL A 169 51.50 -15.44 9.82
CA VAL A 169 50.47 -14.75 10.60
C VAL A 169 50.97 -14.55 12.05
N PRO A 170 50.88 -13.33 12.62
CA PRO A 170 51.20 -13.10 14.02
C PRO A 170 50.25 -13.90 14.94
N ARG A 171 50.81 -14.72 15.82
CA ARG A 171 50.07 -15.49 16.83
C ARG A 171 49.20 -14.56 17.69
N ARG A 172 47.89 -14.80 17.69
CA ARG A 172 46.94 -14.21 18.65
C ARG A 172 47.33 -14.63 20.09
N PRO A 173 47.26 -13.73 21.09
CA PRO A 173 47.39 -14.11 22.49
C PRO A 173 46.23 -15.03 22.92
N PRO A 174 46.43 -15.88 23.93
CA PRO A 174 45.46 -16.89 24.34
C PRO A 174 44.17 -16.26 24.89
N GLU A 175 43.03 -16.74 24.40
CA GLU A 175 41.71 -16.45 24.95
C GLU A 175 41.63 -16.95 26.40
N VAL A 176 41.50 -16.02 27.34
CA VAL A 176 41.13 -16.32 28.72
C VAL A 176 39.64 -16.69 28.73
N ARG A 177 39.34 -17.99 28.74
CA ARG A 177 37.98 -18.49 28.98
C ARG A 177 37.67 -18.41 30.47
N ASN A 178 36.71 -17.55 30.84
CA ASN A 178 36.09 -17.61 32.16
C ASN A 178 35.24 -18.88 32.27
N ALA A 179 35.26 -19.52 33.44
CA ALA A 179 34.65 -20.82 33.74
C ALA A 179 33.10 -20.80 33.85
N GLY A 180 32.43 -19.97 33.06
CA GLY A 180 30.97 -19.93 32.95
C GLY A 180 30.59 -19.71 31.49
N GLY A 181 30.21 -20.78 30.79
CA GLY A 181 29.94 -20.82 29.35
C GLY A 181 28.72 -20.02 28.89
N GLY A 182 28.77 -18.70 29.04
CA GLY A 182 27.87 -17.76 28.38
C GLY A 182 28.65 -16.93 27.36
N LEU A 183 28.29 -17.05 26.07
CA LEU A 183 28.74 -16.12 25.04
C LEU A 183 28.16 -14.74 25.39
N VAL A 184 28.93 -13.88 26.07
CA VAL A 184 28.58 -12.47 26.22
C VAL A 184 28.85 -11.82 24.87
N GLN A 185 27.79 -11.70 24.08
CA GLN A 185 27.80 -10.95 22.84
C GLN A 185 27.82 -9.46 23.22
N ASP A 186 29.01 -8.89 23.34
CA ASP A 186 29.18 -7.45 23.60
C ASP A 186 28.48 -6.66 22.48
N GLY A 187 27.37 -6.02 22.84
CA GLY A 187 26.53 -5.20 21.98
C GLY A 187 27.20 -3.89 21.57
N GLY A 188 28.24 -3.97 20.74
CA GLY A 188 29.04 -2.84 20.23
C GLY A 188 28.31 -1.85 19.29
N SER A 189 26.99 -1.93 19.12
CA SER A 189 26.22 -1.08 18.20
C SER A 189 25.67 0.21 18.85
N THR A 190 25.73 0.35 20.18
CA THR A 190 25.13 1.51 20.88
C THR A 190 26.00 2.78 20.89
N GLY A 191 27.29 2.67 20.56
CA GLY A 191 28.25 3.78 20.63
C GLY A 191 28.02 4.86 19.57
N GLN A 192 27.73 4.48 18.32
CA GLN A 192 27.52 5.45 17.22
C GLN A 192 26.23 6.25 17.39
N HIS A 193 25.16 5.62 17.86
CA HIS A 193 23.89 6.30 18.11
C HIS A 193 23.96 7.30 19.27
N ARG A 194 24.67 6.96 20.36
CA ARG A 194 24.91 7.92 21.45
C ARG A 194 25.69 9.13 20.97
N ARG A 195 26.77 8.94 20.20
CA ARG A 195 27.57 10.04 19.65
C ARG A 195 26.76 10.99 18.77
N THR A 196 25.91 10.46 17.89
CA THR A 196 25.10 11.30 16.98
C THR A 196 24.05 12.12 17.74
N HIS A 197 23.42 11.52 18.77
CA HIS A 197 22.46 12.21 19.63
C HIS A 197 23.10 13.38 20.37
N ASP A 198 24.28 13.18 20.96
CA ASP A 198 24.96 14.23 21.72
C ASP A 198 25.41 15.38 20.82
N ILE A 199 25.94 15.10 19.62
CA ILE A 199 26.31 16.13 18.63
C ILE A 199 25.10 17.00 18.25
N VAL A 200 23.93 16.39 18.02
CA VAL A 200 22.70 17.12 17.68
C VAL A 200 22.28 18.04 18.82
N LEU A 201 22.34 17.58 20.06
CA LEU A 201 21.93 18.37 21.22
C LEU A 201 22.91 19.50 21.54
N ASP A 202 24.21 19.24 21.45
CA ASP A 202 25.23 20.27 21.66
C ASP A 202 25.10 21.38 20.61
N ARG A 203 24.91 21.00 19.34
CA ARG A 203 24.71 21.95 18.25
C ARG A 203 23.39 22.73 18.39
N TYR A 204 22.32 22.08 18.83
CA TYR A 204 21.04 22.74 19.12
C TYR A 204 21.16 23.74 20.27
N ALA A 205 21.82 23.35 21.37
CA ALA A 205 22.08 24.21 22.51
C ALA A 205 22.98 25.40 22.16
N GLU A 206 23.94 25.21 21.26
CA GLU A 206 24.81 26.28 20.79
C GLU A 206 24.06 27.31 19.95
N THR A 207 23.24 26.86 19.00
CA THR A 207 22.70 27.69 17.91
C THR A 207 21.22 28.10 18.06
N GLY A 208 20.39 27.32 18.75
CA GLY A 208 18.94 27.50 18.78
C GLY A 208 18.23 27.31 17.44
N TRP A 209 18.90 26.69 16.46
CA TRP A 209 18.39 26.50 15.10
C TRP A 209 17.16 25.57 15.01
N ARG A 210 16.36 25.71 13.96
CA ARG A 210 15.20 24.80 13.78
C ARG A 210 15.71 23.40 13.41
N PRO A 211 14.92 22.34 13.68
CA PRO A 211 15.31 20.97 13.33
C PRO A 211 15.66 20.77 11.85
N ALA A 212 15.05 21.54 10.94
CA ALA A 212 15.36 21.51 9.51
C ALA A 212 16.77 22.05 9.21
N ASP A 213 17.14 23.18 9.82
CA ASP A 213 18.45 23.82 9.63
C ASP A 213 19.57 22.95 10.21
N LEU A 214 19.34 22.37 11.41
CA LEU A 214 20.25 21.39 12.03
C LEU A 214 20.43 20.13 11.20
N ALA A 215 19.34 19.61 10.63
CA ALA A 215 19.39 18.44 9.77
C ALA A 215 20.24 18.72 8.51
N GLN A 216 20.14 19.92 7.96
CA GLN A 216 20.96 20.34 6.83
C GLN A 216 22.45 20.48 7.21
N ASP A 217 22.76 21.14 8.34
CA ASP A 217 24.13 21.34 8.85
C ASP A 217 24.83 20.00 9.11
N LEU A 218 24.14 19.10 9.81
CA LEU A 218 24.68 17.80 10.23
C LEU A 218 24.51 16.69 9.17
N ARG A 219 23.90 16.99 8.02
CA ARG A 219 23.54 16.03 6.97
C ARG A 219 22.74 14.83 7.50
N LEU A 220 21.78 15.11 8.39
CA LEU A 220 20.89 14.13 8.99
C LEU A 220 19.46 14.28 8.44
N HIS A 221 18.63 13.26 8.63
CA HIS A 221 17.22 13.32 8.26
C HIS A 221 16.41 14.12 9.29
N ILE A 222 15.52 15.03 8.83
CA ILE A 222 14.77 15.96 9.69
C ILE A 222 13.96 15.25 10.81
N PRO A 223 13.21 14.16 10.52
CA PRO A 223 12.57 13.35 11.56
C PRO A 223 13.50 12.84 12.65
N SER A 224 14.74 12.47 12.32
CA SER A 224 15.70 11.94 13.30
C SER A 224 16.16 13.03 14.26
N VAL A 225 16.52 14.21 13.74
CA VAL A 225 16.88 15.38 14.55
C VAL A 225 15.73 15.81 15.45
N SER A 226 14.51 15.84 14.91
CA SER A 226 13.31 16.19 15.68
C SER A 226 13.02 15.16 16.79
N ALA A 227 13.24 13.87 16.52
CA ALA A 227 13.09 12.81 17.51
C ALA A 227 14.14 12.91 18.62
N TYR A 228 15.39 13.25 18.30
CA TYR A 228 16.45 13.43 19.30
C TYR A 228 16.16 14.61 20.23
N ILE A 229 15.83 15.79 19.68
CA ILE A 229 15.44 16.96 20.48
C ILE A 229 14.19 16.65 21.32
N GLY A 230 13.19 15.97 20.74
CA GLY A 230 11.97 15.57 21.44
C GLY A 230 12.23 14.64 22.63
N LYS A 231 13.08 13.62 22.45
CA LYS A 231 13.50 12.72 23.54
C LYS A 231 14.30 13.45 24.62
N ALA A 232 15.18 14.36 24.23
CA ALA A 232 15.96 15.17 25.15
C ALA A 232 15.07 16.08 26.01
N ARG A 233 14.02 16.70 25.42
CA ARG A 233 13.01 17.46 26.18
C ARG A 233 12.26 16.59 27.18
N GLN A 234 11.83 15.39 26.77
CA GLN A 234 11.14 14.45 27.67
C GLN A 234 12.03 14.02 28.84
N ALA A 235 13.33 13.84 28.58
CA ALA A 235 14.34 13.55 29.59
C ALA A 235 14.80 14.78 30.40
N GLN A 236 14.24 15.96 30.13
CA GLN A 236 14.64 17.24 30.74
C GLN A 236 16.15 17.55 30.60
N ASP A 237 16.76 17.18 29.47
CA ASP A 237 18.17 17.47 29.19
C ASP A 237 18.38 19.00 29.11
N PRO A 238 19.34 19.57 29.86
CA PRO A 238 19.56 21.02 29.92
C PRO A 238 19.92 21.63 28.56
N ARG A 239 20.52 20.85 27.64
CA ARG A 239 20.88 21.29 26.29
C ARG A 239 19.64 21.62 25.45
N ALA A 240 18.58 20.82 25.59
CA ALA A 240 17.33 21.07 24.89
C ALA A 240 16.65 22.35 25.38
N ALA A 241 16.67 22.60 26.70
CA ALA A 241 16.13 23.82 27.29
C ALA A 241 16.92 25.07 26.85
N GLU A 242 18.24 24.98 26.76
CA GLU A 242 19.09 26.09 26.29
C GLU A 242 18.86 26.40 24.80
N GLY A 243 18.75 25.38 23.95
CA GLY A 243 18.37 25.56 22.55
C GLY A 243 17.00 26.22 22.39
N ASP A 244 16.01 25.84 23.23
CA ASP A 244 14.68 26.45 23.24
C ASP A 244 14.70 27.92 23.68
N ARG A 245 15.55 28.28 24.66
CA ARG A 245 15.76 29.68 25.06
C ARG A 245 16.32 30.51 23.91
N LYS A 246 17.40 30.04 23.27
CA LYS A 246 18.06 30.75 22.16
C LYS A 246 17.16 30.88 20.94
N ARG A 247 16.29 29.90 20.70
CA ARG A 247 15.28 29.95 19.63
C ARG A 247 14.19 31.01 19.85
N GLY A 248 14.15 31.63 21.04
CA GLY A 248 13.15 32.65 21.38
C GLY A 248 11.78 32.08 21.73
N PHE A 249 11.68 30.78 22.06
CA PHE A 249 10.43 30.20 22.56
C PHE A 249 10.14 30.60 24.02
N GLY A 250 11.10 31.22 24.71
CA GLY A 250 11.01 31.66 26.11
C GLY A 250 10.86 33.16 26.28
N ALA A 251 9.96 33.81 25.55
CA ALA A 251 9.50 35.18 25.87
C ALA A 251 8.11 35.46 25.26
N ALA A 252 7.16 34.54 25.44
CA ALA A 252 5.76 34.95 25.33
C ALA A 252 5.47 35.86 26.53
N LYS A 253 5.50 37.17 26.26
CA LYS A 253 5.08 38.28 27.13
C LYS A 253 3.84 37.88 27.96
N SER A 254 4.04 37.66 29.25
CA SER A 254 3.02 37.94 30.25
C SER A 254 2.94 39.46 30.41
N GLY A 255 1.77 40.04 30.15
CA GLY A 255 1.42 41.40 30.61
C GLY A 255 1.64 42.54 29.61
N SER A 256 0.70 42.73 28.69
CA SER A 256 0.19 44.07 28.34
C SER A 256 -1.11 43.92 27.56
N SER A 257 -2.24 44.15 28.24
CA SER A 257 -3.53 44.32 27.60
C SER A 257 -3.50 45.65 26.84
N PRO A 258 -3.67 45.70 25.51
CA PRO A 258 -3.92 46.95 24.82
C PRO A 258 -5.40 47.30 24.98
N THR A 259 -5.66 48.50 25.50
CA THR A 259 -6.96 49.14 25.56
C THR A 259 -7.63 49.14 24.18
N PRO A 260 -8.91 48.73 24.05
CA PRO A 260 -9.58 48.73 22.76
C PRO A 260 -9.87 50.17 22.31
N PRO A 261 -9.50 50.58 21.09
CA PRO A 261 -10.00 51.82 20.51
C PRO A 261 -11.50 51.69 20.23
N ALA A 262 -12.21 52.80 20.44
CA ALA A 262 -13.65 52.92 20.30
C ALA A 262 -14.15 52.43 18.93
N ALA A 263 -15.25 51.69 18.97
CA ALA A 263 -15.87 51.01 17.84
C ALA A 263 -16.35 51.97 16.75
N GLU A 264 -15.83 51.82 15.53
CA GLU A 264 -16.55 52.17 14.31
C GLU A 264 -17.58 51.07 13.99
N PRO A 265 -18.86 51.41 13.81
CA PRO A 265 -19.91 50.42 13.57
C PRO A 265 -20.02 50.14 12.07
N ASP A 266 -19.10 49.36 11.48
CA ASP A 266 -19.34 48.67 10.18
C ASP A 266 -18.23 47.68 9.77
N ALA A 267 -17.39 47.22 10.70
CA ALA A 267 -16.37 46.20 10.40
C ALA A 267 -17.05 44.83 10.16
N LYS A 268 -17.17 44.43 8.89
CA LYS A 268 -17.51 43.05 8.51
C LYS A 268 -16.64 42.08 9.34
N PRO A 269 -17.21 41.02 9.93
CA PRO A 269 -16.45 40.09 10.73
C PRO A 269 -15.28 39.57 9.90
N VAL A 270 -14.07 39.78 10.42
CA VAL A 270 -12.83 39.31 9.80
C VAL A 270 -12.91 37.79 9.76
N ARG A 271 -13.26 37.24 8.60
CA ARG A 271 -13.30 35.79 8.39
C ARG A 271 -11.91 35.23 8.58
N SER A 272 -11.81 34.08 9.23
CA SER A 272 -10.52 33.43 9.37
C SER A 272 -10.05 32.93 8.00
N GLN A 273 -8.75 33.03 7.74
CA GLN A 273 -8.16 32.56 6.48
C GLN A 273 -8.47 31.07 6.21
N THR A 274 -8.63 30.25 7.26
CA THR A 274 -9.04 28.85 7.14
C THR A 274 -10.46 28.72 6.59
N GLU A 275 -11.40 29.56 7.03
CA GLU A 275 -12.76 29.55 6.50
C GLU A 275 -12.79 29.97 5.04
N GLU A 276 -12.00 30.98 4.66
CA GLU A 276 -11.91 31.42 3.26
C GLU A 276 -11.33 30.33 2.34
N ILE A 277 -10.31 29.60 2.79
CA ILE A 277 -9.78 28.43 2.09
C ILE A 277 -10.86 27.36 1.89
N LEU A 278 -11.62 27.05 2.95
CA LEU A 278 -12.63 25.99 2.90
C LEU A 278 -13.84 26.40 2.07
N ASP A 279 -14.25 27.66 2.12
CA ASP A 279 -15.32 28.22 1.29
C ASP A 279 -14.90 28.18 -0.20
N LEU A 280 -13.67 28.57 -0.54
CA LEU A 280 -13.14 28.44 -1.90
C LEU A 280 -13.03 26.99 -2.34
N TRP A 281 -12.58 26.09 -1.45
CA TRP A 281 -12.50 24.66 -1.75
C TRP A 281 -13.87 24.06 -2.03
N ALA A 282 -14.89 24.46 -1.26
CA ALA A 282 -16.26 23.98 -1.34
C ALA A 282 -17.07 24.65 -2.45
N SER A 283 -16.71 25.83 -2.93
CA SER A 283 -17.45 26.57 -3.98
C SER A 283 -16.81 26.51 -5.37
N THR A 284 -15.51 26.21 -5.45
CA THR A 284 -14.77 26.18 -6.71
C THR A 284 -14.21 24.79 -7.01
N ASP A 285 -13.72 24.62 -8.24
CA ASP A 285 -12.97 23.43 -8.68
C ASP A 285 -11.46 23.65 -8.71
N LEU A 286 -10.98 24.75 -8.11
CA LEU A 286 -9.57 25.09 -8.14
C LEU A 286 -8.73 24.05 -7.39
N PRO A 287 -7.55 23.66 -7.92
CA PRO A 287 -6.53 22.96 -7.17
C PRO A 287 -6.13 23.71 -5.89
N ALA A 288 -5.65 22.98 -4.88
CA ALA A 288 -5.21 23.59 -3.62
C ALA A 288 -4.09 24.64 -3.83
N ASP A 289 -3.21 24.41 -4.80
CA ASP A 289 -2.13 25.35 -5.16
C ASP A 289 -2.68 26.63 -5.82
N ASP A 290 -3.78 26.53 -6.56
CA ASP A 290 -4.41 27.67 -7.22
C ASP A 290 -5.16 28.52 -6.19
N ILE A 291 -5.83 27.87 -5.24
CA ILE A 291 -6.40 28.54 -4.06
C ILE A 291 -5.29 29.23 -3.26
N ALA A 292 -4.11 28.61 -3.13
CA ALA A 292 -2.98 29.22 -2.43
C ALA A 292 -2.53 30.49 -3.15
N ARG A 293 -2.34 30.43 -4.48
CA ARG A 293 -1.99 31.60 -5.29
C ARG A 293 -3.05 32.71 -5.20
N GLN A 294 -4.32 32.34 -5.27
CA GLN A 294 -5.44 33.29 -5.19
C GLN A 294 -5.48 34.03 -3.84
N LEU A 295 -5.12 33.35 -2.75
CA LEU A 295 -5.09 33.91 -1.40
C LEU A 295 -3.72 34.50 -1.00
N GLY A 296 -2.75 34.56 -1.92
CA GLY A 296 -1.39 35.01 -1.61
C GLY A 296 -0.65 34.13 -0.60
N LEU A 297 -1.00 32.85 -0.52
CA LEU A 297 -0.43 31.86 0.39
C LEU A 297 0.71 31.09 -0.27
N ASN A 298 1.73 30.74 0.54
CA ASN A 298 2.79 29.85 0.10
C ASN A 298 2.31 28.38 0.13
N PRO A 299 2.32 27.64 -0.99
CA PRO A 299 1.81 26.27 -1.07
C PRO A 299 2.60 25.24 -0.24
N GLY A 300 3.84 25.55 0.15
CA GLY A 300 4.68 24.68 0.98
C GLY A 300 4.57 24.96 2.49
N ALA A 301 3.85 26.00 2.91
CA ALA A 301 3.74 26.37 4.32
C ALA A 301 2.72 25.50 5.07
N PRO A 302 2.80 25.38 6.41
CA PRO A 302 1.75 24.73 7.20
C PRO A 302 0.40 25.48 7.14
N SER A 303 0.40 26.74 6.69
CA SER A 303 -0.80 27.51 6.35
C SER A 303 -1.34 27.21 4.95
N ALA A 304 -0.70 26.33 4.18
CA ALA A 304 -1.13 26.00 2.83
C ALA A 304 -2.55 25.41 2.83
N PRO A 305 -3.34 25.69 1.77
CA PRO A 305 -4.68 25.15 1.62
C PRO A 305 -4.75 23.63 1.79
N SER A 306 -3.78 22.89 1.25
CA SER A 306 -3.72 21.43 1.35
C SER A 306 -3.70 20.93 2.80
N ALA A 307 -2.86 21.53 3.65
CA ALA A 307 -2.77 21.19 5.07
C ALA A 307 -4.07 21.55 5.82
N ARG A 308 -4.65 22.72 5.53
CA ARG A 308 -5.90 23.19 6.15
C ARG A 308 -7.10 22.34 5.76
N ILE A 309 -7.24 21.97 4.49
CA ILE A 309 -8.28 21.06 3.99
C ILE A 309 -8.11 19.69 4.64
N SER A 310 -6.87 19.17 4.73
CA SER A 310 -6.61 17.90 5.40
C SER A 310 -7.00 17.91 6.88
N ALA A 311 -6.69 19.00 7.59
CA ALA A 311 -7.11 19.17 8.98
C ALA A 311 -8.65 19.26 9.10
N ALA A 312 -9.31 19.99 8.20
CA ALA A 312 -10.77 20.10 8.17
C ALA A 312 -11.46 18.75 7.91
N ARG A 313 -10.89 17.90 7.03
CA ARG A 313 -11.36 16.52 6.84
C ARG A 313 -11.28 15.69 8.13
N ALA A 314 -10.19 15.82 8.88
CA ALA A 314 -10.02 15.09 10.13
C ALA A 314 -11.07 15.45 11.20
N VAL A 315 -11.60 16.67 11.14
CA VAL A 315 -12.67 17.15 12.04
C VAL A 315 -14.07 16.97 11.44
N GLY A 316 -14.18 16.47 10.19
CA GLY A 316 -15.45 16.24 9.51
C GLY A 316 -16.15 17.51 9.02
N ASP A 317 -15.40 18.56 8.66
CA ASP A 317 -15.99 19.78 8.07
C ASP A 317 -16.66 19.45 6.72
N LYS A 318 -17.94 19.80 6.58
CA LYS A 318 -18.77 19.52 5.40
C LYS A 318 -18.20 20.16 4.13
N ARG A 319 -17.59 21.33 4.23
CA ARG A 319 -17.02 22.06 3.09
C ARG A 319 -15.87 21.30 2.44
N ALA A 320 -15.04 20.62 3.25
CA ALA A 320 -13.97 19.79 2.73
C ALA A 320 -14.54 18.61 1.91
N ALA A 321 -15.57 17.95 2.43
CA ALA A 321 -16.25 16.85 1.76
C ALA A 321 -16.98 17.29 0.47
N GLU A 322 -17.66 18.43 0.48
CA GLU A 322 -18.31 19.01 -0.71
C GLU A 322 -17.30 19.30 -1.83
N GLY A 323 -16.17 19.91 -1.49
CA GLY A 323 -15.10 20.15 -2.46
C GLY A 323 -14.49 18.85 -3.00
N ASP A 324 -14.40 17.80 -2.19
CA ASP A 324 -13.94 16.49 -2.62
C ASP A 324 -14.93 15.83 -3.59
N LEU A 325 -16.24 15.91 -3.30
CA LEU A 325 -17.29 15.39 -4.16
C LEU A 325 -17.31 16.07 -5.53
N ARG A 326 -17.16 17.40 -5.58
CA ARG A 326 -17.15 18.13 -6.85
C ARG A 326 -15.96 17.72 -7.72
N ARG A 327 -14.77 17.59 -7.11
CA ARG A 327 -13.55 17.18 -7.82
C ARG A 327 -13.55 15.70 -8.19
N ALA A 328 -14.17 14.84 -7.39
CA ALA A 328 -14.41 13.44 -7.77
C ALA A 328 -15.26 13.33 -9.05
N GLY A 329 -16.28 14.20 -9.19
CA GLY A 329 -17.08 14.29 -10.40
C GLY A 329 -16.29 14.72 -11.65
N ARG A 330 -15.36 15.68 -11.53
CA ARG A 330 -14.50 16.11 -12.65
C ARG A 330 -13.41 15.11 -13.01
N HIS A 331 -12.80 14.45 -12.03
CA HIS A 331 -11.79 13.43 -12.32
C HIS A 331 -12.37 12.21 -13.03
N GLN A 332 -13.68 11.97 -12.94
CA GLN A 332 -14.38 11.01 -13.78
C GLN A 332 -14.68 11.53 -15.20
N GLN A 333 -14.70 12.85 -15.42
CA GLN A 333 -15.10 13.45 -16.70
C GLN A 333 -13.95 13.92 -17.60
N ASN A 334 -12.71 14.07 -17.10
CA ASN A 334 -11.66 14.78 -17.85
C ASN A 334 -10.28 14.10 -17.93
N LEU A 335 -10.23 12.77 -17.93
CA LEU A 335 -9.08 12.09 -18.53
C LEU A 335 -9.59 11.39 -19.78
N PRO A 336 -9.39 11.96 -20.99
CA PRO A 336 -9.64 11.21 -22.20
C PRO A 336 -8.75 9.97 -22.13
N VAL A 337 -9.37 8.83 -21.88
CA VAL A 337 -8.73 7.57 -22.21
C VAL A 337 -8.65 7.64 -23.73
N ALA A 338 -7.43 7.78 -24.26
CA ALA A 338 -7.22 7.97 -25.70
C ALA A 338 -8.01 6.91 -26.47
N ASP A 339 -8.60 7.29 -27.60
CA ASP A 339 -9.49 6.43 -28.40
C ASP A 339 -8.87 5.04 -28.57
N GLY A 340 -9.57 4.02 -28.05
CA GLY A 340 -9.13 2.61 -28.10
C GLY A 340 -8.41 2.07 -26.86
N HIS A 341 -8.14 2.89 -25.84
CA HIS A 341 -7.66 2.38 -24.55
C HIS A 341 -8.80 2.27 -23.52
N LEU A 342 -8.72 1.28 -22.62
CA LEU A 342 -9.65 1.10 -21.49
C LEU A 342 -9.11 1.72 -20.19
N ILE A 343 -7.78 1.76 -20.05
CA ILE A 343 -7.10 2.36 -18.91
C ILE A 343 -5.91 3.19 -19.37
N ARG A 344 -5.56 4.19 -18.57
CA ARG A 344 -4.28 4.90 -18.65
C ARG A 344 -3.41 4.47 -17.47
N VAL A 345 -2.14 4.20 -17.73
CA VAL A 345 -1.19 3.76 -16.70
C VAL A 345 -0.04 4.76 -16.62
N GLU A 346 0.27 5.21 -15.41
CA GLU A 346 1.44 6.02 -15.10
C GLU A 346 2.35 5.23 -14.14
N VAL A 347 3.62 5.06 -14.52
CA VAL A 347 4.59 4.33 -13.72
C VAL A 347 5.61 5.32 -13.17
N GLY A 348 5.58 5.55 -11.86
CA GLY A 348 6.58 6.34 -11.13
C GLY A 348 7.78 5.50 -10.68
N THR A 349 8.70 6.12 -9.93
CA THR A 349 9.91 5.46 -9.39
C THR A 349 9.56 4.40 -8.34
N ASN A 350 8.62 4.71 -7.44
CA ASN A 350 8.26 3.83 -6.31
C ASN A 350 6.78 3.41 -6.30
N THR A 351 5.94 4.08 -7.09
CA THR A 351 4.49 3.86 -7.12
C THR A 351 3.99 3.84 -8.55
N GLY A 352 2.95 3.05 -8.80
CA GLY A 352 2.20 3.04 -10.06
C GLY A 352 0.83 3.66 -9.85
N ARG A 353 0.29 4.31 -10.88
CA ARG A 353 -1.08 4.83 -10.90
C ARG A 353 -1.81 4.31 -12.12
N VAL A 354 -3.02 3.82 -11.91
CA VAL A 354 -3.91 3.34 -12.97
C VAL A 354 -5.17 4.19 -12.97
N PHE A 355 -5.53 4.72 -14.12
CA PHE A 355 -6.71 5.55 -14.31
C PHE A 355 -7.69 4.79 -15.18
N GLY A 356 -8.93 4.74 -14.74
CA GLY A 356 -10.04 4.13 -15.45
C GLY A 356 -11.29 5.03 -15.38
N PRO A 357 -12.41 4.60 -15.98
CA PRO A 357 -13.63 5.39 -16.06
C PRO A 357 -14.20 5.82 -14.70
N GLY A 358 -14.01 4.99 -13.67
CA GLY A 358 -14.49 5.25 -12.31
C GLY A 358 -13.54 6.08 -11.44
N GLY A 359 -12.31 6.35 -11.89
CA GLY A 359 -11.34 7.15 -11.14
C GLY A 359 -9.91 6.60 -11.21
N ARG A 360 -9.17 6.75 -10.10
CA ARG A 360 -7.74 6.40 -9.99
C ARG A 360 -7.51 5.31 -8.96
N TRP A 361 -6.58 4.41 -9.26
CA TRP A 361 -6.04 3.42 -8.36
C TRP A 361 -4.53 3.57 -8.22
N ASP A 362 -4.06 3.90 -7.01
CA ASP A 362 -2.64 3.90 -6.67
C ASP A 362 -2.22 2.47 -6.30
N THR A 363 -1.19 1.94 -6.96
CA THR A 363 -0.75 0.54 -6.88
C THR A 363 0.77 0.42 -6.91
N THR A 364 1.30 -0.80 -6.86
CA THR A 364 2.73 -1.05 -6.99
C THR A 364 3.20 -0.84 -8.43
N VAL A 365 4.49 -0.51 -8.60
CA VAL A 365 5.11 -0.37 -9.93
C VAL A 365 4.94 -1.65 -10.76
N VAL A 366 5.02 -2.82 -10.11
CA VAL A 366 4.86 -4.13 -10.75
C VAL A 366 3.45 -4.29 -11.32
N CYS A 367 2.41 -4.02 -10.52
CA CYS A 367 1.02 -4.10 -10.98
C CYS A 367 0.75 -3.11 -12.12
N ALA A 368 1.24 -1.87 -12.00
CA ALA A 368 1.07 -0.88 -13.05
C ALA A 368 1.77 -1.31 -14.35
N LYS A 369 3.01 -1.82 -14.29
CA LYS A 369 3.71 -2.35 -15.47
C LYS A 369 2.96 -3.52 -16.11
N ALA A 370 2.48 -4.49 -15.32
CA ALA A 370 1.68 -5.60 -15.84
C ALA A 370 0.41 -5.11 -16.57
N LEU A 371 -0.29 -4.13 -15.98
CA LEU A 371 -1.51 -3.56 -16.57
C LEU A 371 -1.25 -2.69 -17.80
N SER A 372 -0.03 -2.14 -17.96
CA SER A 372 0.33 -1.38 -19.16
C SER A 372 0.25 -2.20 -20.45
N VAL A 373 0.37 -3.54 -20.35
CA VAL A 373 0.20 -4.48 -21.47
C VAL A 373 -1.25 -4.58 -21.89
N LEU A 374 -2.19 -4.51 -20.94
CA LEU A 374 -3.62 -4.75 -21.16
C LEU A 374 -4.41 -3.47 -21.48
N LYS A 375 -3.73 -2.33 -21.65
CA LYS A 375 -4.37 -1.00 -21.75
C LYS A 375 -5.33 -0.84 -22.93
N ASP A 376 -5.16 -1.64 -23.98
CA ASP A 376 -5.98 -1.67 -25.20
C ASP A 376 -7.20 -2.60 -25.08
N GLY A 377 -7.35 -3.32 -23.96
CA GLY A 377 -8.43 -4.29 -23.75
C GLY A 377 -8.26 -5.63 -24.46
N ASN A 378 -7.15 -5.85 -25.17
CA ASN A 378 -6.89 -7.12 -25.83
C ASN A 378 -6.51 -8.22 -24.83
N LEU A 379 -6.67 -9.47 -25.26
CA LEU A 379 -6.30 -10.64 -24.48
C LEU A 379 -4.79 -10.89 -24.60
N TYR A 380 -4.09 -10.93 -23.46
CA TYR A 380 -2.67 -11.25 -23.42
C TYR A 380 -2.37 -12.40 -22.47
N GLY A 381 -1.44 -13.27 -22.87
CA GLY A 381 -0.97 -14.37 -22.05
C GLY A 381 -0.17 -13.90 -20.83
N ILE A 382 -0.28 -14.65 -19.73
CA ILE A 382 0.37 -14.36 -18.43
C ILE A 382 1.88 -14.18 -18.57
N LYS A 383 2.53 -14.97 -19.45
CA LYS A 383 3.98 -14.87 -19.71
C LYS A 383 4.41 -13.48 -20.19
N LYS A 384 3.61 -12.84 -21.05
CA LYS A 384 3.91 -11.50 -21.56
C LYS A 384 3.78 -10.46 -20.45
N MET A 385 2.79 -10.64 -19.55
CA MET A 385 2.65 -9.77 -18.38
C MET A 385 3.83 -9.92 -17.42
N ASP A 386 4.31 -11.13 -17.19
CA ASP A 386 5.48 -11.40 -16.35
C ASP A 386 6.74 -10.72 -16.88
N GLU A 387 6.98 -10.85 -18.18
CA GLU A 387 8.13 -10.26 -18.87
C GLU A 387 8.13 -8.72 -18.73
N VAL A 388 7.01 -8.07 -19.03
CA VAL A 388 6.90 -6.60 -18.96
C VAL A 388 6.93 -6.08 -17.52
N ALA A 389 6.37 -6.84 -16.58
CA ALA A 389 6.44 -6.50 -15.16
C ALA A 389 7.85 -6.70 -14.57
N GLY A 390 8.75 -7.38 -15.29
CA GLY A 390 10.09 -7.72 -14.83
C GLY A 390 10.09 -8.79 -13.73
N LEU A 391 9.08 -9.68 -13.75
CA LEU A 391 8.92 -10.74 -12.77
C LEU A 391 9.85 -11.91 -13.11
N LYS A 392 10.95 -12.03 -12.35
CA LYS A 392 11.96 -13.09 -12.54
C LYS A 392 11.62 -14.45 -11.87
N LYS A 393 10.41 -14.60 -11.26
CA LYS A 393 9.89 -15.64 -10.30
C LYS A 393 10.06 -15.25 -8.81
N PRO A 394 9.17 -15.63 -7.84
CA PRO A 394 8.12 -16.67 -7.84
C PRO A 394 6.66 -16.15 -7.75
N HIS A 395 6.40 -14.85 -7.88
CA HIS A 395 5.02 -14.38 -8.05
C HIS A 395 4.72 -14.33 -9.54
N SER A 396 3.92 -15.29 -10.00
CA SER A 396 3.36 -15.21 -11.35
C SER A 396 2.41 -14.01 -11.41
N ALA A 397 2.26 -13.37 -12.56
CA ALA A 397 1.22 -12.38 -12.75
C ALA A 397 -0.17 -12.94 -12.40
N ALA A 398 -0.35 -14.26 -12.43
CA ALA A 398 -1.54 -14.96 -11.92
C ALA A 398 -1.79 -14.69 -10.42
N ASP A 399 -0.76 -14.64 -9.59
CA ASP A 399 -0.87 -14.34 -8.15
C ASP A 399 -1.30 -12.89 -7.90
N LEU A 400 -0.98 -11.99 -8.85
CA LEU A 400 -1.40 -10.59 -8.81
C LEU A 400 -2.82 -10.38 -9.30
N VAL A 401 -3.43 -11.35 -10.01
CA VAL A 401 -4.77 -11.22 -10.61
C VAL A 401 -5.83 -10.83 -9.57
N PRO A 402 -5.94 -11.46 -8.38
CA PRO A 402 -6.95 -11.07 -7.40
C PRO A 402 -6.79 -9.63 -6.89
N ILE A 403 -5.54 -9.19 -6.71
CA ILE A 403 -5.22 -7.81 -6.29
C ILE A 403 -5.60 -6.83 -7.40
N MET A 404 -5.24 -7.14 -8.65
CA MET A 404 -5.59 -6.36 -9.82
C MET A 404 -7.11 -6.28 -10.02
N GLN A 405 -7.83 -7.40 -9.90
CA GLN A 405 -9.30 -7.43 -10.01
C GLN A 405 -9.96 -6.51 -8.98
N SER A 406 -9.55 -6.60 -7.71
CA SER A 406 -10.10 -5.76 -6.64
C SER A 406 -9.81 -4.27 -6.87
N GLY A 407 -8.59 -3.93 -7.30
CA GLY A 407 -8.19 -2.55 -7.60
C GLY A 407 -8.90 -1.98 -8.82
N LEU A 408 -8.94 -2.72 -9.92
CA LEU A 408 -9.56 -2.30 -11.19
C LEU A 408 -11.07 -2.12 -11.05
N ARG A 409 -11.74 -2.99 -10.28
CA ARG A 409 -13.19 -2.87 -10.04
C ARG A 409 -13.55 -1.53 -9.41
N LYS A 410 -12.70 -0.99 -8.53
CA LYS A 410 -12.91 0.34 -7.90
C LYS A 410 -12.84 1.49 -8.89
N ILE A 411 -12.17 1.32 -10.03
CA ILE A 411 -12.05 2.33 -11.09
C ILE A 411 -12.92 1.99 -12.32
N GLY A 412 -13.93 1.14 -12.16
CA GLY A 412 -14.90 0.84 -13.22
C GLY A 412 -14.40 -0.11 -14.31
N ILE A 413 -13.35 -0.89 -14.03
CA ILE A 413 -12.75 -1.85 -14.97
C ILE A 413 -12.84 -3.27 -14.39
N GLU A 414 -13.20 -4.21 -15.24
CA GLU A 414 -13.18 -5.64 -14.93
C GLU A 414 -11.98 -6.30 -15.57
N LEU A 415 -11.22 -7.06 -14.79
CA LEU A 415 -10.14 -7.91 -15.28
C LEU A 415 -10.66 -9.35 -15.40
N ILE A 416 -10.81 -9.82 -16.63
CA ILE A 416 -11.22 -11.18 -16.93
C ILE A 416 -9.97 -12.02 -17.12
N HIS A 417 -9.78 -12.98 -16.23
CA HIS A 417 -8.70 -13.96 -16.30
C HIS A 417 -9.27 -15.30 -16.76
N THR A 418 -8.77 -15.81 -17.89
CA THR A 418 -9.13 -17.13 -18.41
C THR A 418 -7.94 -18.07 -18.22
N ARG A 419 -8.12 -19.06 -17.33
CA ARG A 419 -7.07 -20.00 -16.93
C ARG A 419 -6.44 -20.66 -18.17
N GLY A 420 -5.11 -20.58 -18.26
CA GLY A 420 -4.34 -21.16 -19.36
C GLY A 420 -4.30 -20.32 -20.64
N ILE A 421 -5.10 -19.25 -20.75
CA ILE A 421 -5.16 -18.41 -21.96
C ILE A 421 -4.52 -17.04 -21.69
N GLY A 422 -5.01 -16.31 -20.69
CA GLY A 422 -4.53 -14.95 -20.44
C GLY A 422 -5.50 -14.05 -19.68
N CYS A 423 -5.22 -12.76 -19.73
CA CYS A 423 -6.02 -11.71 -19.11
C CYS A 423 -6.46 -10.67 -20.14
N LYS A 424 -7.69 -10.14 -19.98
CA LYS A 424 -8.22 -9.00 -20.74
C LYS A 424 -8.92 -8.02 -19.81
N LEU A 425 -8.97 -6.74 -20.21
CA LEU A 425 -9.74 -5.71 -19.50
C LEU A 425 -11.06 -5.47 -20.21
N ASN A 426 -12.12 -5.27 -19.43
CA ASN A 426 -13.44 -4.86 -19.89
C ASN A 426 -13.92 -3.66 -19.07
N ARG A 427 -14.74 -2.80 -19.67
CA ARG A 427 -15.42 -1.74 -18.93
C ARG A 427 -16.63 -2.32 -18.20
N ILE A 428 -16.75 -2.06 -16.90
CA ILE A 428 -17.92 -2.48 -16.12
C ILE A 428 -19.14 -1.73 -16.66
N GLY A 429 -20.19 -2.46 -17.06
CA GLY A 429 -21.43 -1.89 -17.59
C GLY A 429 -21.47 -1.67 -19.11
N ALA A 430 -20.37 -1.93 -19.84
CA ALA A 430 -20.39 -1.95 -21.31
C ALA A 430 -20.93 -3.29 -21.85
N GLY A 431 -22.04 -3.76 -21.26
CA GLY A 431 -22.59 -5.12 -21.42
C GLY A 431 -22.51 -5.67 -22.84
N SER A 432 -22.11 -6.94 -22.91
CA SER A 432 -22.06 -7.80 -24.09
C SER A 432 -23.20 -7.51 -25.08
N ALA A 433 -22.86 -6.83 -26.16
CA ALA A 433 -23.61 -6.87 -27.40
C ALA A 433 -23.12 -8.04 -28.24
#